data_AF-A0A658NJU2-F1
#
_entry.id   AF-A0A658NJU2-F1
#
_cell.length_a   1.000
_cell.length_b   1.000
_cell.length_c   1.000
_cell.angle_alpha   90.00
_cell.angle_beta   90.00
_cell.angle_gamma   90.00
#
_symmetry.space_group_name_H-M   'P 1'
#
loop_
_entity.id
_entity.type
_entity.pdbx_description
1 polymer ?
#
loop_
_entity_poly.entity_id
_entity_poly.type
_entity_poly.pdbx_seq_one_letter_code
_entity_poly.pdbx_strand_id
1 'polypeptide(L)'
;FLDGRTRRKVGRLAAQQRQILFEYDPAFVAGGLEISPFRLPLRSGVITNDGTVFDGLFGVFNDSLPDGWGRLLLDRAVERI
;
A
#
# COMPACT_ATOMS: atom_id res chain seq x y z
N PHE A 1 1.18 -22.39 8.01
CA PHE A 1 1.55 -21.12 8.66
C PHE A 1 2.69 -20.53 7.86
N LEU A 2 2.51 -19.37 7.25
CA LEU A 2 3.48 -18.78 6.31
C LEU A 2 4.81 -18.53 7.05
N ASP A 3 5.90 -19.07 6.53
CA ASP A 3 7.23 -18.82 7.07
C ASP A 3 7.57 -17.33 6.90
N GLY A 4 7.59 -16.58 8.01
CA GLY A 4 7.83 -15.13 8.02
C GLY A 4 9.22 -14.71 7.52
N ARG A 5 10.08 -15.67 7.18
CA ARG A 5 11.41 -15.44 6.60
C ARG A 5 11.38 -15.23 5.08
N THR A 6 10.34 -15.70 4.38
CA THR A 6 10.28 -15.62 2.92
C THR A 6 9.62 -14.33 2.47
N ARG A 7 10.42 -13.35 2.04
CA ARG A 7 9.91 -12.12 1.42
C ARG A 7 9.41 -12.43 0.01
N ARG A 8 8.12 -12.20 -0.25
CA ARG A 8 7.54 -12.24 -1.59
C ARG A 8 7.37 -10.82 -2.12
N LYS A 9 7.89 -10.55 -3.30
CA LYS A 9 7.66 -9.26 -3.97
C LYS A 9 6.21 -9.21 -4.43
N VAL A 10 5.44 -8.28 -3.88
CA VAL A 10 4.01 -8.13 -4.18
C VAL A 10 3.79 -7.39 -5.49
N GLY A 11 4.55 -6.31 -5.71
CA GLY A 11 4.38 -5.43 -6.86
C GLY A 11 5.20 -4.16 -6.73
N ARG A 12 4.83 -3.15 -7.52
CA ARG A 12 5.42 -1.81 -7.52
C ARG A 12 4.32 -0.78 -7.29
N LEU A 13 4.58 0.12 -6.36
CA LEU A 13 3.78 1.32 -6.14
C LEU A 13 4.55 2.51 -6.74
N ALA A 14 3.87 3.37 -7.48
CA ALA A 14 4.43 4.57 -8.09
C ALA A 14 3.52 5.78 -7.85
N ALA A 15 4.10 6.96 -7.74
CA ALA A 15 3.39 8.23 -7.68
C ALA A 15 3.72 9.06 -8.91
N GLN A 16 2.71 9.47 -9.68
CA GLN A 16 2.87 10.26 -10.90
C GLN A 16 1.75 11.28 -10.99
N GLN A 17 2.06 12.57 -11.19
CA GLN A 17 1.07 13.63 -11.42
C GLN A 17 -0.10 13.66 -10.39
N ARG A 18 0.21 13.47 -9.09
CA ARG A 18 -0.76 13.34 -7.97
C ARG A 18 -1.67 12.10 -8.04
N GLN A 19 -1.36 11.12 -8.87
CA GLN A 19 -2.01 9.81 -8.86
C GLN A 19 -1.06 8.75 -8.31
N ILE A 20 -1.64 7.81 -7.59
CA ILE A 20 -0.95 6.60 -7.14
C ILE A 20 -1.31 5.46 -8.10
N LEU A 21 -0.27 4.80 -8.60
CA LEU A 21 -0.36 3.66 -9.51
C LEU A 21 0.22 2.44 -8.82
N PHE A 22 -0.42 1.30 -9.02
CA PHE A 22 0.08 0.03 -8.53
C PHE A 22 0.09 -1.01 -9.64
N GLU A 23 1.14 -1.81 -9.70
CA GLU A 23 1.25 -2.96 -10.59
C GLU A 23 1.72 -4.18 -9.81
N TYR A 24 1.00 -5.29 -9.92
CA TYR A 24 1.41 -6.55 -9.30
C TYR A 24 2.64 -7.13 -9.98
N ASP A 25 3.47 -7.82 -9.19
CA ASP A 25 4.53 -8.64 -9.74
C ASP A 25 3.93 -9.90 -10.40
N PRO A 26 4.32 -10.27 -11.64
CA PRO A 26 3.77 -11.43 -12.32
C PRO A 26 3.87 -12.73 -11.51
N ALA A 27 4.97 -12.91 -10.75
CA ALA A 27 5.15 -14.08 -9.89
C ALA A 27 4.21 -14.06 -8.67
N PHE A 28 3.78 -12.87 -8.24
CA PHE A 28 2.80 -12.73 -7.17
C PHE A 28 1.39 -13.08 -7.64
N VAL A 29 1.00 -12.61 -8.82
CA VAL A 29 -0.29 -12.96 -9.48
C VAL A 29 -0.40 -14.46 -9.67
N ALA A 30 0.67 -15.11 -10.17
CA ALA A 30 0.70 -16.56 -10.34
C ALA A 30 0.52 -17.34 -9.02
N GLY A 31 0.84 -16.70 -7.88
CA GLY A 31 0.65 -17.28 -6.55
C GLY A 31 -0.78 -17.21 -6.01
N GLY A 32 -1.73 -16.56 -6.70
CA GLY A 32 -3.16 -16.59 -6.40
C GLY A 32 -3.60 -15.93 -5.08
N LEU A 33 -2.68 -15.26 -4.37
CA LEU A 33 -2.99 -14.62 -3.09
C LEU A 33 -3.56 -13.21 -3.32
N GLU A 34 -4.81 -13.00 -2.95
CA GLU A 34 -5.45 -11.68 -3.03
C GLU A 34 -5.25 -10.90 -1.73
N ILE A 35 -4.66 -9.70 -1.83
CA ILE A 35 -4.42 -8.83 -0.65
C ILE A 35 -5.55 -7.81 -0.42
N SER A 36 -6.33 -7.50 -1.46
CA SER A 36 -7.50 -6.62 -1.35
C SER A 36 -8.45 -6.84 -2.54
N PRO A 37 -9.23 -7.93 -2.56
CA PRO A 37 -10.02 -8.34 -3.74
C PRO A 37 -10.94 -7.26 -4.31
N PHE A 38 -11.49 -6.40 -3.44
CA PHE A 38 -12.47 -5.38 -3.82
C PHE A 38 -11.88 -4.08 -4.34
N ARG A 39 -10.70 -3.68 -3.85
CA ARG A 39 -10.08 -2.37 -4.16
C ARG A 39 -8.79 -2.50 -4.96
N LEU A 40 -8.16 -3.67 -4.93
CA LEU A 40 -6.94 -4.01 -5.65
C LEU A 40 -7.03 -5.48 -6.12
N PRO A 41 -7.85 -5.76 -7.15
CA PRO A 41 -8.06 -7.12 -7.62
C PRO A 41 -6.76 -7.71 -8.17
N LEU A 42 -6.51 -9.00 -7.90
CA LEU A 42 -5.29 -9.69 -8.31
C LEU A 42 -5.27 -9.92 -9.83
N ARG A 43 -4.69 -8.96 -10.57
CA ARG A 43 -4.60 -9.01 -12.02
C ARG A 43 -3.31 -8.37 -12.53
N SER A 44 -2.96 -8.70 -13.76
CA SER A 44 -1.86 -8.03 -14.47
C SER A 44 -2.25 -6.62 -14.91
N GLY A 45 -1.24 -5.76 -15.07
CA GLY A 45 -1.40 -4.38 -15.54
C GLY A 45 -1.49 -3.36 -14.41
N VAL A 46 -1.43 -2.09 -14.81
CA VAL A 46 -1.46 -0.96 -13.88
C VAL A 46 -2.87 -0.72 -13.37
N ILE A 47 -3.00 -0.60 -12.06
CA ILE A 47 -4.22 -0.27 -11.35
C ILE A 47 -4.05 1.13 -10.78
N THR A 48 -5.00 2.00 -11.08
CA THR A 48 -5.08 3.36 -10.55
C THR A 48 -6.29 3.45 -9.63
N ASN A 49 -6.17 4.23 -8.57
CA ASN A 49 -7.30 4.62 -7.74
C ASN A 49 -7.71 6.03 -8.13
N ASP A 50 -8.96 6.17 -8.56
CA ASP A 50 -9.62 7.41 -8.97
C ASP A 50 -10.32 8.14 -7.81
N GLY A 51 -10.40 7.50 -6.64
CA GLY A 51 -11.03 8.06 -5.45
C GLY A 51 -10.17 9.09 -4.71
N THR A 52 -10.84 10.07 -4.10
CA THR A 52 -10.23 11.04 -3.17
C THR A 52 -9.90 10.45 -1.79
N VAL A 53 -10.30 9.20 -1.54
CA VAL A 53 -10.08 8.50 -0.26
C VAL A 53 -8.58 8.16 -0.12
N PHE A 54 -8.00 8.45 1.05
CA PHE A 54 -6.58 8.26 1.36
C PHE A 54 -5.62 8.96 0.37
N ASP A 55 -6.00 10.14 -0.14
CA ASP A 55 -5.21 10.88 -1.15
C ASP A 55 -4.87 10.04 -2.40
N GLY A 56 -5.76 9.11 -2.75
CA GLY A 56 -5.57 8.19 -3.88
C GLY A 56 -4.76 6.94 -3.56
N LEU A 57 -4.27 6.76 -2.33
CA LEU A 57 -3.60 5.52 -1.92
C LEU A 57 -4.62 4.37 -1.74
N PHE A 58 -4.21 3.14 -2.07
CA PHE A 58 -5.03 1.97 -1.78
C PHE A 58 -5.07 1.71 -0.26
N GLY A 59 -6.25 1.45 0.29
CA GLY A 59 -6.46 1.25 1.74
C GLY A 59 -5.52 0.21 2.36
N VAL A 60 -5.25 -0.89 1.64
CA VAL A 60 -4.32 -1.95 2.10
C VAL A 60 -2.90 -1.44 2.38
N PHE A 61 -2.46 -0.37 1.70
CA PHE A 61 -1.17 0.27 1.97
C PHE A 61 -1.32 1.40 2.99
N ASN A 62 -2.46 2.10 2.99
CA ASN A 62 -2.75 3.14 3.96
C ASN A 62 -2.76 2.62 5.40
N ASP A 63 -3.23 1.38 5.63
CA ASP A 63 -3.24 0.74 6.97
C ASP A 63 -1.83 0.51 7.54
N SER A 64 -0.78 0.63 6.72
CA SER A 64 0.63 0.56 7.18
C SER A 64 1.22 1.92 7.53
N LEU A 65 0.52 3.02 7.22
CA LEU A 65 0.94 4.34 7.63
C LEU A 65 0.68 4.51 9.14
N PRO A 66 1.55 5.22 9.87
CA PRO A 66 1.29 5.53 11.26
C PRO A 66 -0.01 6.33 11.34
N ASP A 67 -1.00 5.70 11.94
CA ASP A 67 -2.23 6.31 12.41
C ASP A 67 -1.87 7.57 13.21
N GLY A 68 -2.62 8.66 13.04
CA GLY A 68 -2.23 10.04 13.39
C GLY A 68 -1.63 10.27 14.78
N TRP A 69 -1.78 9.33 15.72
CA TRP A 69 -1.08 9.24 16.99
C TRP A 69 0.46 9.21 16.87
N GLY A 70 1.03 8.47 15.90
CA GLY A 70 2.48 8.40 15.71
C GLY A 70 3.08 9.74 15.28
N ARG A 71 2.36 10.49 14.44
CA ARG A 71 2.73 11.85 14.03
C ARG A 71 2.55 12.85 15.19
N LEU A 72 1.47 12.73 15.97
CA LEU A 72 1.24 13.52 17.18
C LEU A 72 2.32 13.31 18.26
N LEU A 73 2.85 12.09 18.39
CA LEU A 73 3.95 11.80 19.30
C LEU A 73 5.28 12.38 18.80
N LEU A 74 5.54 12.34 17.49
CA LEU A 74 6.70 13.01 16.88
C LEU A 74 6.61 14.52 17.07
N ASP A 75 5.46 15.13 16.79
CA ASP A 75 5.22 16.57 16.94
C ASP A 75 5.42 17.00 18.41
N ARG A 76 4.90 16.24 19.39
CA ARG A 76 5.10 16.50 20.83
C ARG A 76 6.54 16.31 21.31
N ALA A 77 7.31 15.41 20.70
CA ALA A 77 8.72 15.20 21.05
C ALA A 77 9.58 16.37 20.55
N VAL A 78 9.24 16.92 19.38
CA VAL A 78 9.94 18.05 18.76
C VAL A 78 9.60 19.38 19.46
N GLU A 79 8.38 19.57 19.96
CA GLU A 79 8.00 20.75 20.77
C GLU A 79 8.70 20.86 22.14
N ARG A 80 9.40 19.81 22.60
CA ARG A 80 10.10 19.77 23.89
C ARG A 80 11.61 20.02 23.81
N ILE A 81 12.11 20.42 22.63
CA ILE A 81 13.51 20.82 22.39
C ILE A 81 13.53 22.33 22.15
#